data_AF-A0A662H3T8-F1
#
_entry.id   AF-A0A662H3T8-F1
#
_cell.length_a   1.000
_cell.length_b   1.000
_cell.length_c   1.000
_cell.angle_alpha   90.00
_cell.angle_beta   90.00
_cell.angle_gamma   90.00
#
_symmetry.space_group_name_H-M   'P 1'
#
loop_
_entity.id
_entity.type
_entity.pdbx_description
1 polymer ?
#
loop_
_entity_poly.entity_id
_entity_poly.type
_entity_poly.pdbx_seq_one_letter_code
_entity_poly.pdbx_strand_id
1 'polypeptide(L)'
;MEKKVPPKVREEIPEEVAEVVKIEIPDGIKDLIQNLKGTLEGVLFDENWKEVEKIPVRDLVKRLEEVPDGSVKYIVFDGIVTQRVVDAAFKKNVRILIGARKGNISKLPADINILTFDEVLGH
;
A
#
# COMPACT_ATOMS: atom_id res chain seq x y z
N MET A 1 10.58 -13.99 -44.96
CA MET A 1 11.03 -14.67 -43.72
C MET A 1 10.60 -13.82 -42.55
N GLU A 2 9.56 -14.26 -41.84
CA GLU A 2 9.12 -13.67 -40.59
C GLU A 2 10.21 -13.80 -39.52
N LYS A 3 10.64 -12.68 -38.94
CA LYS A 3 11.15 -12.66 -37.58
C LYS A 3 10.14 -11.88 -36.74
N LYS A 4 9.20 -12.62 -36.17
CA LYS A 4 8.31 -12.18 -35.11
C LYS A 4 9.17 -11.84 -33.89
N VAL A 5 9.41 -10.56 -33.69
CA VAL A 5 9.75 -10.01 -32.36
C VAL A 5 8.41 -9.60 -31.73
N PRO A 6 7.87 -10.32 -30.74
CA PRO A 6 6.75 -9.79 -29.97
C PRO A 6 7.25 -8.58 -29.17
N PRO A 7 6.44 -7.52 -29.08
CA PRO A 7 6.85 -6.24 -28.55
C PRO A 7 7.17 -6.36 -27.07
N LYS A 8 8.28 -5.72 -26.70
CA LYS A 8 8.72 -5.40 -25.36
C LYS A 8 7.56 -4.78 -24.60
N VAL A 9 6.93 -5.54 -23.71
CA VAL A 9 6.03 -5.00 -22.68
C VAL A 9 6.92 -4.14 -21.80
N ARG A 10 7.01 -2.88 -22.18
CA ARG A 10 7.54 -1.80 -21.38
C ARG A 10 6.52 -1.69 -20.25
N GLU A 11 6.87 -2.22 -19.07
CA GLU A 11 6.24 -1.79 -17.83
C GLU A 11 6.54 -0.30 -17.73
N GLU A 12 5.68 0.50 -18.33
CA GLU A 12 5.48 1.90 -17.99
C GLU A 12 4.99 1.88 -16.54
N ILE A 13 5.96 1.86 -15.61
CA ILE A 13 5.73 2.30 -14.24
C ILE A 13 5.30 3.76 -14.41
N PRO A 14 4.02 4.12 -14.16
CA PRO A 14 3.59 5.49 -14.35
C PRO A 14 4.43 6.37 -13.42
N GLU A 15 5.15 7.32 -14.03
CA GLU A 15 6.02 8.32 -13.41
C GLU A 15 5.29 9.17 -12.34
N GLU A 16 3.97 9.06 -12.28
CA GLU A 16 3.07 9.69 -11.31
C GLU A 16 3.24 9.15 -9.87
N VAL A 17 3.80 7.94 -9.67
CA VAL A 17 4.09 7.43 -8.30
C VAL A 17 5.29 8.11 -7.64
N ALA A 18 6.12 8.84 -8.40
CA ALA A 18 7.27 9.55 -7.84
C ALA A 18 6.86 10.91 -7.22
N GLU A 19 5.75 11.52 -7.63
CA GLU A 19 5.31 12.81 -7.09
C GLU A 19 4.54 12.70 -5.76
N VAL A 20 4.08 11.51 -5.38
CA VAL A 20 3.43 11.30 -4.06
C VAL A 20 4.41 11.30 -2.89
N VAL A 21 5.71 11.43 -3.10
CA VAL A 21 6.69 11.62 -1.99
C VAL A 21 6.49 12.98 -1.27
N LYS A 22 5.58 13.84 -1.74
CA LYS A 22 5.09 15.02 -1.00
C LYS A 22 3.81 14.80 -0.19
N ILE A 23 3.36 13.56 0.01
CA ILE A 23 2.43 13.31 1.11
C ILE A 23 3.24 13.58 2.38
N GLU A 24 2.82 14.52 3.22
CA GLU A 24 3.37 14.76 4.56
C GLU A 24 3.12 13.52 5.42
N ILE A 25 3.87 12.44 5.18
CA ILE A 25 3.90 11.26 6.03
C ILE A 25 4.65 11.72 7.28
N PRO A 26 3.98 11.80 8.45
CA PRO A 26 4.62 12.23 9.69
C PRO A 26 5.84 11.36 9.98
N ASP A 27 6.87 11.94 10.60
CA ASP A 27 8.06 11.17 10.99
C ASP A 27 7.71 9.99 11.91
N GLY A 28 6.62 10.10 12.68
CA GLY A 28 6.08 9.00 13.47
C GLY A 28 5.69 7.77 12.64
N ILE A 29 5.20 7.96 11.42
CA ILE A 29 4.88 6.86 10.51
C ILE A 29 6.14 6.24 9.91
N LYS A 30 7.16 7.06 9.60
CA LYS A 30 8.45 6.56 9.12
C LYS A 30 9.13 5.69 10.17
N ASP A 31 9.12 6.13 11.42
CA ASP A 31 9.65 5.35 12.55
C ASP A 31 8.84 4.07 12.78
N LEU A 32 7.51 4.16 12.67
CA LEU A 32 6.61 3.02 12.76
C LEU A 32 6.83 2.02 11.63
N ILE A 33 7.07 2.46 10.39
CA ILE A 33 7.45 1.58 9.27
C ILE A 33 8.74 0.83 9.58
N GLN A 34 9.75 1.49 10.16
CA GLN A 34 10.98 0.84 10.56
C GLN A 34 10.75 -0.18 11.68
N ASN A 35 9.88 0.12 12.64
CA ASN A 35 9.49 -0.80 13.71
C ASN A 35 8.68 -1.99 13.22
N LEU A 36 7.81 -1.79 12.22
CA LEU A 36 7.01 -2.85 11.61
C LEU A 36 7.85 -3.74 10.66
N LYS A 37 8.95 -3.22 10.12
CA LYS A 37 9.79 -3.94 9.17
C LYS A 37 10.34 -5.23 9.79
N GLY A 38 9.86 -6.37 9.29
CA GLY A 38 10.23 -7.69 9.78
C GLY A 38 9.37 -8.23 10.93
N THR A 39 8.35 -7.50 11.39
CA THR A 39 7.40 -7.99 12.39
C THR A 39 6.18 -8.68 11.77
N LEU A 40 5.94 -8.51 10.46
CA LEU A 40 4.74 -9.01 9.76
C LEU A 40 3.44 -8.47 10.37
N GLU A 41 3.48 -7.24 10.90
CA GLU A 41 2.34 -6.53 11.45
C GLU A 41 1.92 -5.36 10.56
N GLY A 42 0.68 -4.94 10.70
CA GLY A 42 0.11 -3.79 10.03
C GLY A 42 -0.69 -2.91 10.98
N VAL A 43 -0.69 -1.62 10.68
CA VAL A 43 -1.38 -0.59 11.41
C VAL A 43 -2.31 0.13 10.44
N LEU A 44 -3.55 0.27 10.88
CA LEU A 44 -4.61 0.97 10.20
C LEU A 44 -4.64 2.40 10.73
N PHE A 45 -4.76 3.37 9.83
CA PHE A 45 -4.78 4.78 10.15
C PHE A 45 -6.02 5.46 9.59
N ASP A 46 -6.52 6.40 10.36
CA ASP A 46 -7.63 7.26 9.96
C ASP A 46 -7.12 8.45 9.11
N GLU A 47 -8.01 9.34 8.65
CA GLU A 47 -7.67 10.53 7.85
C GLU A 47 -6.68 11.48 8.53
N ASN A 48 -6.56 11.40 9.86
CA ASN A 48 -5.67 12.21 10.68
C ASN A 48 -4.29 11.58 10.92
N TRP A 49 -3.90 10.52 10.17
CA TRP A 49 -2.71 9.72 10.46
C TRP A 49 -2.68 9.15 11.89
N LYS A 50 -3.86 8.97 12.48
CA LYS A 50 -4.01 8.41 13.82
C LYS A 50 -4.16 6.90 13.73
N GLU A 51 -3.36 6.19 14.51
CA GLU A 51 -3.47 4.73 14.65
C GLU A 51 -4.87 4.36 15.12
N VAL A 52 -5.63 3.71 14.23
CA VAL A 52 -6.95 3.15 14.52
C VAL A 52 -6.75 1.85 15.26
N GLU A 53 -5.94 0.96 14.68
CA GLU A 53 -5.71 -0.37 15.22
C GLU A 53 -4.44 -1.01 14.63
N LYS A 54 -3.77 -1.83 15.44
CA LYS A 54 -2.62 -2.64 15.03
C LYS A 54 -2.99 -4.12 15.02
N ILE A 55 -2.70 -4.79 13.91
CA ILE A 55 -3.06 -6.18 13.65
C ILE A 55 -1.97 -6.91 12.87
N PRO A 56 -1.84 -8.24 13.00
CA PRO A 56 -0.90 -9.00 12.16
C PRO A 56 -1.35 -8.99 10.69
N VAL A 57 -0.39 -8.98 9.76
CA VAL A 57 -0.64 -8.96 8.30
C VAL A 57 -1.51 -10.14 7.85
N ARG A 58 -1.39 -11.30 8.50
CA ARG A 58 -2.21 -12.48 8.22
C ARG A 58 -3.70 -12.22 8.44
N ASP A 59 -4.05 -11.38 9.40
CA ASP A 59 -5.42 -10.99 9.72
C ASP A 59 -5.81 -9.66 9.10
N LEU A 60 -4.90 -8.94 8.44
CA LEU A 60 -5.16 -7.62 7.86
C LEU A 60 -6.38 -7.61 6.94
N VAL A 61 -6.45 -8.56 5.99
CA VAL A 61 -7.58 -8.66 5.06
C VAL A 61 -8.89 -8.91 5.82
N LYS A 62 -8.87 -9.86 6.76
CA LYS A 62 -10.05 -10.21 7.56
C LYS A 62 -10.52 -9.02 8.38
N ARG A 63 -9.60 -8.32 9.03
CA ARG A 63 -9.92 -7.16 9.85
C ARG A 63 -10.41 -6.00 9.01
N LEU A 64 -9.82 -5.80 7.82
CA LEU A 64 -10.31 -4.81 6.87
C LEU A 64 -11.78 -5.05 6.51
N GLU A 65 -12.16 -6.30 6.33
CA GLU A 65 -13.56 -6.67 6.06
C GLU A 65 -14.47 -6.43 7.28
N GLU A 66 -13.97 -6.62 8.50
CA GLU A 66 -14.70 -6.40 9.76
C GLU A 66 -14.87 -4.92 10.15
N VAL A 67 -13.89 -4.06 9.85
CA VAL A 67 -13.95 -2.64 10.24
C VAL A 67 -14.99 -1.88 9.40
N PRO A 68 -15.66 -0.87 9.96
CA PRO A 68 -16.67 -0.10 9.23
C PRO A 68 -16.04 0.69 8.08
N ASP A 69 -16.77 0.80 6.98
CA ASP A 69 -16.34 1.56 5.80
C ASP A 69 -16.08 3.02 6.17
N GLY A 70 -14.93 3.56 5.74
CA GLY A 70 -14.54 4.94 6.06
C GLY A 70 -13.83 5.14 7.41
N SER A 71 -13.66 4.10 8.23
CA SER A 71 -12.90 4.21 9.50
C SER A 71 -11.38 4.23 9.29
N VAL A 72 -10.93 3.89 8.08
CA VAL A 72 -9.50 3.75 7.74
C VAL A 72 -9.26 4.45 6.41
N LYS A 73 -8.36 5.42 6.39
CA LYS A 73 -7.91 6.13 5.18
C LYS A 73 -6.53 5.71 4.72
N TYR A 74 -5.67 5.30 5.64
CA TYR A 74 -4.30 4.88 5.33
C TYR A 74 -4.00 3.55 6.00
N ILE A 75 -3.20 2.71 5.35
CA ILE A 75 -2.82 1.40 5.88
C ILE A 75 -1.33 1.24 5.72
N VAL A 76 -0.63 0.84 6.77
CA VAL A 76 0.80 0.53 6.73
C VAL A 76 0.99 -0.90 7.20
N PHE A 77 1.63 -1.76 6.42
CA PHE A 77 1.82 -3.15 6.85
C PHE A 77 3.06 -3.81 6.28
N ASP A 78 3.71 -4.65 7.09
CA ASP A 78 4.91 -5.37 6.71
C ASP A 78 4.58 -6.64 5.92
N GLY A 79 4.11 -6.45 4.68
CA GLY A 79 3.72 -7.55 3.82
C GLY A 79 3.75 -7.23 2.33
N ILE A 80 3.33 -8.22 1.55
CA ILE A 80 3.20 -8.11 0.10
C ILE A 80 1.84 -7.49 -0.22
N VAL A 81 1.85 -6.33 -0.89
CA VAL A 81 0.64 -5.70 -1.41
C VAL A 81 0.16 -6.50 -2.62
N THR A 82 -0.91 -7.27 -2.44
CA THR A 82 -1.54 -8.05 -3.52
C THR A 82 -2.87 -7.42 -3.93
N GLN A 83 -3.39 -7.80 -5.11
CA GLN A 83 -4.72 -7.37 -5.57
C GLN A 83 -5.83 -7.58 -4.52
N ARG A 84 -5.77 -8.64 -3.70
CA ARG A 84 -6.76 -8.89 -2.65
C ARG A 84 -6.77 -7.80 -1.57
N VAL A 85 -5.58 -7.35 -1.17
CA VAL A 85 -5.44 -6.27 -0.18
C VAL A 85 -5.91 -4.96 -0.78
N VAL A 86 -5.55 -4.69 -2.04
CA VAL A 86 -5.99 -3.50 -2.77
C VAL A 86 -7.52 -3.45 -2.90
N ASP A 87 -8.15 -4.57 -3.27
CA ASP A 87 -9.61 -4.66 -3.39
C ASP A 87 -10.30 -4.44 -2.05
N ALA A 88 -9.80 -5.07 -0.97
CA ALA A 88 -10.32 -4.87 0.37
C ALA A 88 -10.19 -3.40 0.82
N ALA A 89 -9.02 -2.79 0.57
CA ALA A 89 -8.75 -1.41 0.95
C ALA A 89 -9.59 -0.41 0.14
N PHE A 90 -9.75 -0.66 -1.16
CA PHE A 90 -10.60 0.13 -2.03
C PHE A 90 -12.06 0.12 -1.56
N LYS A 91 -12.59 -1.06 -1.18
CA LYS A 91 -13.94 -1.17 -0.59
C LYS A 91 -14.09 -0.32 0.68
N LYS A 92 -13.03 -0.25 1.48
CA LYS A 92 -12.99 0.53 2.72
C LYS A 92 -12.70 2.03 2.52
N ASN A 93 -12.61 2.47 1.26
CA ASN A 93 -12.35 3.87 0.89
C ASN A 93 -10.97 4.38 1.34
N VAL A 94 -10.00 3.48 1.39
CA VAL A 94 -8.59 3.76 1.70
C VAL A 94 -7.96 4.50 0.53
N ARG A 95 -7.25 5.59 0.82
CA ARG A 95 -6.55 6.41 -0.18
C ARG A 95 -5.09 6.02 -0.35
N ILE A 96 -4.42 5.58 0.70
CA ILE A 96 -2.99 5.24 0.65
C ILE A 96 -2.78 3.88 1.32
N LEU A 97 -2.04 3.03 0.64
CA LEU A 97 -1.66 1.71 1.10
C LEU A 97 -0.14 1.58 1.05
N ILE A 98 0.48 1.41 2.20
CA ILE A 98 1.92 1.30 2.36
C ILE A 98 2.23 -0.14 2.75
N GLY A 99 2.99 -0.84 1.92
CA GLY A 99 3.43 -2.21 2.18
C GLY A 99 4.93 -2.37 2.23
N ALA A 100 5.42 -3.49 2.78
CA ALA A 100 6.83 -3.83 2.68
C ALA A 100 7.29 -4.05 1.22
N ARG A 101 6.44 -4.69 0.40
CA ARG A 101 6.72 -4.94 -1.02
C ARG A 101 5.46 -4.83 -1.87
N LYS A 102 5.62 -4.33 -3.10
CA LYS A 102 4.58 -4.39 -4.12
C LYS A 102 4.53 -5.80 -4.72
N GLY A 103 3.38 -6.44 -4.65
CA GLY A 103 3.13 -7.74 -5.29
C GLY A 103 2.63 -7.57 -6.72
N ASN A 104 2.06 -8.65 -7.28
CA ASN A 104 1.45 -8.59 -8.61
C ASN A 104 0.10 -7.85 -8.54
N ILE A 105 0.06 -6.66 -9.10
CA ILE A 105 -1.08 -5.74 -9.08
C ILE A 105 -1.48 -5.44 -10.52
N SER A 106 -2.51 -6.13 -11.01
CA SER A 106 -2.94 -6.01 -12.40
C SER A 106 -3.90 -4.83 -12.62
N LYS A 107 -4.66 -4.44 -11.60
CA LYS A 107 -5.50 -3.24 -11.61
C LYS A 107 -5.18 -2.37 -10.41
N LEU A 108 -4.78 -1.14 -10.68
CA LEU A 108 -4.70 -0.07 -9.69
C LEU A 108 -5.92 0.84 -9.89
N PRO A 109 -6.86 0.91 -8.94
CA PRO A 109 -7.89 1.93 -8.96
C PRO A 109 -7.25 3.32 -8.81
N ALA A 110 -7.76 4.33 -9.53
CA ALA A 110 -7.21 5.69 -9.49
C ALA A 110 -7.34 6.38 -8.10
N ASP A 111 -8.27 5.91 -7.27
CA ASP A 111 -8.49 6.45 -5.91
C ASP A 111 -7.54 5.89 -4.84
N ILE A 112 -6.76 4.85 -5.14
CA ILE A 112 -5.83 4.25 -4.17
C ILE A 112 -4.38 4.37 -4.64
N ASN A 113 -3.55 4.96 -3.79
CA ASN A 113 -2.12 5.02 -3.95
C ASN A 113 -1.47 3.86 -3.22
N ILE A 114 -0.54 3.17 -3.88
CA ILE A 114 0.19 2.06 -3.30
C ILE A 114 1.66 2.45 -3.26
N LEU A 115 2.20 2.51 -2.06
CA LEU A 115 3.57 2.84 -1.77
C LEU A 115 4.24 1.66 -1.08
N THR A 116 5.55 1.58 -1.23
CA THR A 116 6.37 0.64 -0.48
C THR A 116 7.17 1.34 0.61
N PHE A 117 7.63 0.58 1.61
CA PHE A 117 8.51 1.13 2.65
C PHE A 117 9.75 1.81 2.05
N ASP A 118 10.28 1.25 0.96
CA ASP A 118 11.42 1.80 0.25
C ASP A 118 11.11 3.18 -0.35
N GLU A 119 9.95 3.32 -1.01
CA GLU A 119 9.47 4.59 -1.57
C GLU A 119 9.20 5.65 -0.49
N VAL A 120 8.73 5.23 0.68
CA VAL A 120 8.47 6.15 1.81
C VAL A 120 9.75 6.54 2.54
N LEU A 121 10.71 5.63 2.67
CA LEU A 121 11.98 5.87 3.35
C LEU A 121 13.02 6.55 2.43
N GLY A 122 12.81 6.54 1.11
CA GLY A 122 13.61 7.30 0.15
C GLY A 122 15.06 6.83 0.03
N HIS A 123 15.28 5.51 0.00
CA HIS A 123 16.61 4.92 -0.15
C HIS A 123 17.12 4.83 -1.60
#